data_AF-A0A1G6I5F8-F1
#
_entry.id   AF-A0A1G6I5F8-F1
#
_cell.length_a   1.000
_cell.length_b   1.000
_cell.length_c   1.000
_cell.angle_alpha   90.00
_cell.angle_beta   90.00
_cell.angle_gamma   90.00
#
_symmetry.space_group_name_H-M   'P 1'
#
loop_
_entity.id
_entity.type
_entity.pdbx_description
1 polymer ?
#
loop_
_entity_poly.entity_id
_entity_poly.type
_entity_poly.pdbx_seq_one_letter_code
_entity_poly.pdbx_strand_id
1 'polypeptide(L)'
;MNKKVIEILSILIHKMLNDVDLWKKQEDIVIELEDKGYTIENISEAFDILFSEVISVSDNDYYIDQEMPSGYNRVFTKVESFYFTKEMKSIILKLNAMGILTADELEIIIFRMSQLAAANNLETDLVWEIINEVVDDSESLMTISAEFKEFNSGLLKQQRVN
;
A
#
# COMPACT_ATOMS: atom_id res chain seq x y z
N MET A 1 -7.21 -23.53 2.95
CA MET A 1 -7.86 -22.24 3.27
C MET A 1 -8.45 -22.34 4.68
N ASN A 2 -8.17 -21.36 5.53
CA ASN A 2 -8.59 -21.35 6.92
C ASN A 2 -10.14 -21.27 7.02
N LYS A 3 -10.76 -22.06 7.90
CA LYS A 3 -12.22 -22.04 8.11
C LYS A 3 -12.73 -20.64 8.47
N LYS A 4 -11.93 -19.88 9.23
CA LYS A 4 -12.28 -18.50 9.60
C LYS A 4 -12.28 -17.56 8.40
N VAL A 5 -11.33 -17.69 7.50
CA VAL A 5 -11.26 -16.92 6.25
C VAL A 5 -12.46 -17.21 5.34
N ILE A 6 -12.88 -18.48 5.23
CA ILE A 6 -14.08 -18.88 4.47
C ILE A 6 -15.36 -18.23 5.04
N GLU A 7 -15.48 -18.20 6.37
CA GLU A 7 -16.60 -17.54 7.05
C GLU A 7 -16.63 -16.03 6.75
N ILE A 8 -15.47 -15.37 6.83
CA ILE A 8 -15.34 -13.93 6.51
C ILE A 8 -15.70 -13.67 5.04
N LEU A 9 -15.16 -14.44 4.10
CA LEU A 9 -15.50 -14.35 2.67
C LEU A 9 -17.02 -14.45 2.44
N SER A 10 -17.68 -15.40 3.11
CA SER A 10 -19.13 -15.57 3.01
C SER A 10 -19.89 -14.33 3.49
N ILE A 11 -19.42 -13.69 4.57
CA ILE A 11 -19.99 -12.43 5.10
C ILE A 11 -19.77 -11.29 4.10
N LEU A 12 -18.56 -11.14 3.57
CA LEU A 12 -18.21 -10.08 2.63
C LEU A 12 -19.02 -10.19 1.33
N ILE A 13 -19.13 -11.40 0.78
CA ILE A 13 -19.97 -11.69 -0.41
C ILE A 13 -21.43 -11.35 -0.11
N HIS A 14 -21.96 -11.73 1.06
CA HIS A 14 -23.34 -11.40 1.42
C HIS A 14 -23.56 -9.89 1.53
N LYS A 15 -22.59 -9.13 2.06
CA LYS A 15 -22.64 -7.67 2.09
C LYS A 15 -22.64 -7.07 0.68
N MET A 16 -21.81 -7.59 -0.23
CA MET A 16 -21.80 -7.17 -1.64
C MET A 16 -23.15 -7.42 -2.33
N LEU A 17 -23.77 -8.58 -2.08
CA LEU A 17 -25.10 -8.92 -2.62
C LEU A 17 -26.21 -7.98 -2.11
N ASN A 18 -25.96 -7.26 -1.01
CA ASN A 18 -26.87 -6.27 -0.44
C ASN A 18 -26.39 -4.82 -0.71
N ASP A 19 -25.68 -4.59 -1.82
CA ASP A 19 -25.20 -3.29 -2.28
C ASP A 19 -24.29 -2.54 -1.28
N VAL A 20 -23.67 -3.25 -0.33
CA VAL A 20 -22.66 -2.66 0.55
C VAL A 20 -21.37 -2.51 -0.23
N ASP A 21 -20.96 -1.26 -0.45
CA ASP A 21 -19.66 -0.93 -1.00
C ASP A 21 -18.56 -1.24 0.04
N LEU A 22 -17.97 -2.44 -0.09
CA LEU A 22 -16.93 -2.94 0.83
C LEU A 22 -15.73 -2.00 0.89
N TRP A 23 -15.43 -1.27 -0.18
CA TRP A 23 -14.33 -0.30 -0.22
C TRP A 23 -14.59 0.90 0.68
N LYS A 24 -15.84 1.39 0.72
CA LYS A 24 -16.22 2.55 1.56
C LYS A 24 -16.48 2.18 3.01
N LYS A 25 -16.90 0.94 3.24
CA LYS A 25 -17.32 0.45 4.56
C LYS A 25 -16.26 -0.42 5.24
N GLN A 26 -15.06 -0.49 4.69
CA GLN A 26 -13.98 -1.34 5.18
C GLN A 26 -13.72 -1.16 6.69
N GLU A 27 -13.48 0.07 7.17
CA GLU A 27 -13.20 0.30 8.60
C GLU A 27 -14.34 -0.21 9.48
N ASP A 28 -15.59 0.13 9.14
CA ASP A 28 -16.78 -0.35 9.84
C ASP A 28 -16.87 -1.89 9.83
N ILE A 29 -16.52 -2.53 8.70
CA ILE A 29 -16.59 -3.98 8.52
C ILE A 29 -15.45 -4.70 9.27
N VAL A 30 -14.24 -4.14 9.27
CA VAL A 30 -13.09 -4.67 10.03
C VAL A 30 -13.43 -4.65 11.52
N ILE A 31 -13.91 -3.52 12.03
CA ILE A 31 -14.35 -3.39 13.43
C ILE A 31 -15.44 -4.41 13.75
N GLU A 32 -16.45 -4.55 12.89
CA GLU A 32 -17.52 -5.55 13.07
C GLU A 32 -16.98 -7.00 13.14
N LEU A 33 -15.97 -7.32 12.35
CA LEU A 33 -15.37 -8.65 12.31
C LEU A 33 -14.45 -8.89 13.52
N GLU A 34 -13.68 -7.89 13.95
CA GLU A 34 -12.89 -7.96 15.18
C GLU A 34 -13.80 -8.14 16.41
N ASP A 35 -14.91 -7.41 16.50
CA ASP A 35 -15.93 -7.57 17.55
C ASP A 35 -16.56 -8.97 17.56
N LYS A 36 -16.59 -9.64 16.41
CA LYS A 36 -17.03 -11.05 16.27
C LYS A 36 -15.94 -12.07 16.61
N GLY A 37 -14.75 -11.60 16.98
CA GLY A 37 -13.62 -12.44 17.39
C GLY A 37 -12.77 -12.97 16.23
N TYR A 38 -12.84 -12.35 15.04
CA TYR A 38 -11.91 -12.65 13.96
C TYR A 38 -10.60 -11.87 14.17
N THR A 39 -9.45 -12.50 13.87
CA THR A 39 -8.16 -11.81 13.94
C THR A 39 -7.94 -10.98 12.68
N ILE A 40 -7.15 -9.90 12.82
CA ILE A 40 -6.79 -9.03 11.69
C ILE A 40 -6.16 -9.82 10.54
N GLU A 41 -5.34 -10.84 10.81
CA GLU A 41 -4.72 -11.66 9.76
C GLU A 41 -5.76 -12.40 8.92
N ASN A 42 -6.78 -12.98 9.55
CA ASN A 42 -7.85 -13.68 8.84
C ASN A 42 -8.73 -12.71 8.03
N ILE A 43 -8.92 -11.50 8.54
CA ILE A 43 -9.69 -10.44 7.89
C ILE A 43 -8.95 -9.96 6.64
N SER A 44 -7.66 -9.63 6.79
CA SER A 44 -6.79 -9.25 5.67
C SER A 44 -6.74 -10.34 4.60
N GLU A 45 -6.51 -11.61 4.96
CA GLU A 45 -6.47 -12.72 3.99
C GLU A 45 -7.79 -12.83 3.20
N ALA A 46 -8.94 -12.63 3.87
CA ALA A 46 -10.23 -12.67 3.19
C ALA A 46 -10.44 -11.49 2.22
N PHE A 47 -10.03 -10.28 2.59
CA PHE A 47 -10.09 -9.13 1.70
C PHE A 47 -9.11 -9.27 0.53
N ASP A 48 -7.90 -9.79 0.77
CA ASP A 48 -6.90 -10.09 -0.25
C ASP A 48 -7.45 -11.07 -1.29
N ILE A 49 -8.05 -12.18 -0.86
CA ILE A 49 -8.69 -13.15 -1.76
C ILE A 49 -9.80 -12.49 -2.58
N LEU A 50 -10.68 -11.72 -1.92
CA LEU A 50 -11.84 -11.12 -2.57
C LEU A 50 -11.44 -10.07 -3.61
N PHE A 51 -10.35 -9.32 -3.37
CA PHE A 51 -9.90 -8.27 -4.28
C PHE A 51 -8.88 -8.73 -5.31
N SER A 52 -8.03 -9.72 -5.00
CA SER A 52 -7.08 -10.29 -5.96
C SER A 52 -7.79 -10.94 -7.15
N GLU A 53 -8.92 -11.62 -6.95
CA GLU A 53 -9.71 -12.17 -8.06
C GLU A 53 -10.35 -11.05 -8.93
N VAL A 54 -10.74 -9.93 -8.31
CA VAL A 54 -11.36 -8.78 -9.00
C VAL A 54 -10.34 -7.98 -9.83
N ILE A 55 -9.07 -7.91 -9.40
CA ILE A 55 -8.00 -7.16 -10.08
C ILE A 55 -7.54 -7.86 -11.38
N SER A 56 -7.61 -9.19 -11.44
CA SER A 56 -7.15 -9.98 -12.60
C SER A 56 -7.88 -9.69 -13.93
N VAL A 57 -8.98 -8.94 -13.91
CA VAL A 57 -9.84 -8.68 -15.07
C VAL A 57 -9.55 -7.33 -15.76
N SER A 58 -8.70 -6.44 -15.21
CA SER A 58 -8.56 -5.06 -15.75
C SER A 58 -7.15 -4.51 -16.03
N ASP A 59 -6.07 -5.22 -15.73
CA ASP A 59 -4.72 -4.60 -15.73
C ASP A 59 -3.95 -4.73 -17.06
N ASN A 60 -4.54 -4.32 -18.19
CA ASN A 60 -3.88 -4.44 -19.50
C ASN A 60 -3.67 -3.14 -20.28
N ASP A 61 -3.81 -1.94 -19.71
CA ASP A 61 -3.66 -0.70 -20.49
C ASP A 61 -3.09 0.51 -19.70
N TYR A 62 -1.95 0.37 -19.03
CA TYR A 62 -1.15 1.53 -18.63
C TYR A 62 0.19 1.55 -19.34
N TYR A 63 0.27 2.34 -20.42
CA TYR A 63 1.54 2.80 -20.99
C TYR A 63 2.17 3.76 -19.99
N ILE A 64 3.08 3.26 -19.16
CA ILE A 64 3.99 4.11 -18.39
C ILE A 64 5.25 4.28 -19.23
N ASP A 65 5.57 5.53 -19.56
CA ASP A 65 6.84 5.88 -20.20
C ASP A 65 7.91 5.87 -19.11
N GLN A 66 8.87 4.95 -19.22
CA GLN A 66 9.82 4.59 -18.15
C GLN A 66 10.73 5.76 -17.74
N GLU A 67 10.86 6.77 -18.59
CA GLU A 67 11.67 7.97 -18.36
C GLU A 67 10.87 9.17 -17.84
N MET A 68 9.55 9.05 -17.67
CA MET A 68 8.74 10.15 -17.17
C MET A 68 9.07 10.43 -15.70
N PRO A 69 9.37 11.68 -15.31
CA PRO A 69 9.52 12.02 -13.91
C PRO A 69 8.19 11.90 -13.17
N SER A 70 8.26 11.58 -11.88
CA SER A 70 7.14 11.73 -10.94
C SER A 70 6.69 13.20 -10.83
N GLY A 71 5.57 13.43 -10.16
CA GLY A 71 4.93 14.76 -10.08
C GLY A 71 3.70 14.91 -10.99
N TYR A 72 3.19 13.78 -11.51
CA TYR A 72 1.91 13.74 -12.19
C TYR A 72 0.74 13.86 -11.19
N ASN A 73 -0.45 14.14 -11.70
CA ASN A 73 -1.67 14.17 -10.88
C ASN A 73 -2.05 12.74 -10.45
N ARG A 74 -1.47 12.30 -9.32
CA ARG A 74 -1.72 10.96 -8.79
C ARG A 74 -3.11 10.84 -8.18
N VAL A 75 -3.81 9.77 -8.54
CA VAL A 75 -5.06 9.32 -7.92
C VAL A 75 -4.84 7.90 -7.40
N PHE A 76 -5.17 7.67 -6.13
CA PHE A 76 -5.05 6.33 -5.56
C PHE A 76 -6.11 5.41 -6.15
N THR A 77 -5.70 4.19 -6.51
CA THR A 77 -6.66 3.15 -6.91
C THR A 77 -7.53 2.74 -5.72
N LYS A 78 -8.61 2.00 -5.96
CA LYS A 78 -9.45 1.46 -4.86
C LYS A 78 -8.65 0.54 -3.95
N VAL A 79 -7.78 -0.27 -4.53
CA VAL A 79 -6.90 -1.22 -3.84
C VAL A 79 -5.88 -0.49 -2.96
N GLU A 80 -5.20 0.51 -3.50
CA GLU A 80 -4.29 1.36 -2.72
C GLU A 80 -5.03 2.12 -1.63
N SER A 81 -6.25 2.57 -1.92
CA SER A 81 -7.09 3.27 -0.94
C SER A 81 -7.48 2.37 0.23
N PHE A 82 -7.58 1.07 -0.01
CA PHE A 82 -7.93 0.04 0.97
C PHE A 82 -6.77 -0.34 1.87
N TYR A 83 -5.58 -0.56 1.29
CA TYR A 83 -4.42 -1.01 2.06
C TYR A 83 -3.64 0.13 2.71
N PHE A 84 -3.63 1.33 2.12
CA PHE A 84 -2.83 2.43 2.65
C PHE A 84 -3.53 3.22 3.73
N THR A 85 -2.86 3.31 4.88
CA THR A 85 -3.18 4.26 5.94
C THR A 85 -3.03 5.70 5.45
N LYS A 86 -3.57 6.65 6.20
CA LYS A 86 -3.42 8.08 5.90
C LYS A 86 -1.94 8.51 5.86
N GLU A 87 -1.10 7.93 6.71
CA GLU A 87 0.33 8.18 6.74
C GLU A 87 1.01 7.71 5.46
N MET A 88 0.73 6.47 5.03
CA MET A 88 1.28 5.92 3.77
C MET A 88 0.86 6.74 2.56
N LYS A 89 -0.43 7.13 2.47
CA LYS A 89 -0.92 8.01 1.40
C LYS A 89 -0.20 9.37 1.41
N SER A 90 0.05 9.92 2.59
CA SER A 90 0.82 11.16 2.73
C SER A 90 2.27 10.99 2.26
N ILE A 91 2.90 9.85 2.54
CA ILE A 91 4.26 9.57 2.09
C ILE A 91 4.32 9.51 0.57
N ILE A 92 3.42 8.74 -0.05
CA ILE A 92 3.35 8.58 -1.51
C ILE A 92 3.10 9.93 -2.20
N LEU A 93 2.18 10.74 -1.68
CA LEU A 93 1.90 12.07 -2.26
C LEU A 93 3.11 13.02 -2.14
N LYS A 94 3.84 12.98 -1.01
CA LYS A 94 5.07 13.77 -0.85
C LYS A 94 6.15 13.30 -1.83
N LEU A 95 6.41 12.00 -1.93
CA LEU A 95 7.38 11.43 -2.88
C LEU A 95 7.05 11.84 -4.32
N ASN A 96 5.79 11.71 -4.71
CA ASN A 96 5.32 12.15 -6.03
C ASN A 96 5.56 13.65 -6.26
N ALA A 97 5.21 14.48 -5.28
CA ALA A 97 5.36 15.94 -5.39
C ALA A 97 6.81 16.42 -5.48
N MET A 98 7.78 15.62 -5.00
CA MET A 98 9.19 15.96 -5.09
C MET A 98 9.70 15.92 -6.54
N GLY A 99 9.11 15.09 -7.41
CA GLY A 99 9.48 15.01 -8.83
C GLY A 99 10.91 14.52 -9.09
N ILE A 100 11.58 13.94 -8.09
CA ILE A 100 12.97 13.47 -8.18
C ILE A 100 13.07 12.00 -8.57
N LEU A 101 12.00 11.23 -8.38
CA LEU A 101 11.91 9.84 -8.83
C LEU A 101 11.35 9.79 -10.24
N THR A 102 11.68 8.76 -11.00
CA THR A 102 10.90 8.37 -12.18
C THR A 102 9.51 7.88 -11.77
N ALA A 103 8.56 7.91 -12.69
CA ALA A 103 7.23 7.36 -12.49
C ALA A 103 7.31 5.86 -12.18
N ASP A 104 8.21 5.13 -12.86
CA ASP A 104 8.44 3.71 -12.62
C ASP A 104 8.95 3.41 -11.22
N GLU A 105 9.98 4.12 -10.74
CA GLU A 105 10.47 3.96 -9.36
C GLU A 105 9.36 4.21 -8.34
N LEU A 106 8.57 5.27 -8.54
CA LEU A 106 7.46 5.58 -7.66
C LEU A 106 6.40 4.47 -7.66
N GLU A 107 5.96 3.99 -8.83
CA GLU A 107 4.98 2.91 -8.90
C GLU A 107 5.51 1.59 -8.33
N ILE A 108 6.80 1.27 -8.51
CA ILE A 108 7.43 0.09 -7.90
C ILE A 108 7.42 0.20 -6.38
N ILE A 109 7.74 1.38 -5.82
CA ILE A 109 7.66 1.65 -4.37
C ILE A 109 6.23 1.41 -3.88
N ILE A 110 5.24 2.00 -4.55
CA ILE A 110 3.82 1.87 -4.18
C ILE A 110 3.36 0.42 -4.27
N PHE A 111 3.72 -0.28 -5.34
CA PHE A 111 3.39 -1.69 -5.51
C PHE A 111 3.93 -2.53 -4.35
N ARG A 112 5.22 -2.38 -3.99
CA ARG A 112 5.82 -3.09 -2.85
C ARG A 112 5.19 -2.70 -1.51
N MET A 113 4.87 -1.42 -1.32
CA MET A 113 4.11 -0.96 -0.15
C MET A 113 2.75 -1.67 -0.07
N SER A 114 2.02 -1.78 -1.19
CA SER A 114 0.68 -2.37 -1.19
C SER A 114 0.70 -3.86 -0.79
N GLN A 115 1.72 -4.61 -1.25
CA GLN A 115 1.92 -6.02 -0.90
C GLN A 115 2.17 -6.21 0.60
N LEU A 116 2.99 -5.36 1.22
CA LEU A 116 3.26 -5.42 2.66
C LEU A 116 2.08 -4.92 3.50
N ALA A 117 1.36 -3.91 3.01
CA ALA A 117 0.18 -3.37 3.66
C ALA A 117 -0.97 -4.38 3.66
N ALA A 118 -1.14 -5.16 2.58
CA ALA A 118 -2.09 -6.28 2.52
C ALA A 118 -1.82 -7.33 3.60
N ALA A 119 -0.56 -7.66 3.82
CA ALA A 119 -0.15 -8.57 4.90
C ALA A 119 -0.18 -7.93 6.31
N ASN A 120 -0.69 -6.70 6.47
CA ASN A 120 -0.68 -5.92 7.71
C ASN A 120 0.72 -5.74 8.34
N ASN A 121 1.76 -5.70 7.50
CA ASN A 121 3.17 -5.67 7.92
C ASN A 121 3.88 -4.38 7.52
N LEU A 122 3.20 -3.37 6.96
CA LEU A 122 3.86 -2.16 6.49
C LEU A 122 4.05 -1.14 7.62
N GLU A 123 5.25 -1.14 8.21
CA GLU A 123 5.74 -0.12 9.13
C GLU A 123 6.59 0.94 8.41
N THR A 124 6.73 2.12 9.01
CA THR A 124 7.47 3.26 8.42
C THR A 124 8.93 2.94 8.10
N ASP A 125 9.61 2.13 8.92
CA ASP A 125 11.00 1.71 8.66
C ASP A 125 11.08 0.83 7.40
N LEU A 126 10.09 -0.03 7.15
CA LEU A 126 10.01 -0.86 5.94
C LEU A 126 9.71 -0.02 4.69
N VAL A 127 8.95 1.07 4.82
CA VAL A 127 8.76 2.02 3.70
C VAL A 127 10.11 2.60 3.26
N TRP A 128 11.00 2.93 4.21
CA TRP A 128 12.34 3.40 3.86
C TRP A 128 13.20 2.31 3.20
N GLU A 129 13.15 1.07 3.69
CA GLU A 129 13.87 -0.04 3.05
C GLU A 129 13.43 -0.23 1.59
N ILE A 130 12.12 -0.18 1.32
CA ILE A 130 11.58 -0.23 -0.04
C ILE A 130 12.15 0.90 -0.91
N ILE A 131 12.17 2.13 -0.40
CA ILE A 131 12.71 3.29 -1.14
C ILE A 131 14.20 3.07 -1.43
N ASN A 132 14.97 2.64 -0.44
CA ASN A 132 16.41 2.41 -0.56
C ASN A 132 16.78 1.28 -1.53
N GLU A 133 15.90 0.30 -1.71
CA GLU A 133 16.09 -0.79 -2.69
C GLU A 133 15.69 -0.42 -4.12
N VAL A 134 14.82 0.57 -4.30
CA VAL A 134 14.28 0.96 -5.61
C VAL A 134 15.04 2.15 -6.21
N VAL A 135 15.51 3.07 -5.37
CA VAL A 135 16.16 4.31 -5.82
C VAL A 135 17.67 4.13 -5.80
N ASP A 136 18.27 4.04 -6.98
CA ASP A 136 19.72 3.85 -7.13
C ASP A 136 20.52 5.16 -6.90
N ASP A 137 19.89 6.31 -7.12
CA ASP A 137 20.57 7.60 -7.02
C ASP A 137 20.74 8.08 -5.56
N SER A 138 22.00 8.15 -5.14
CA SER A 138 22.36 8.54 -3.77
C SER A 138 21.94 9.97 -3.41
N GLU A 139 21.89 10.90 -4.37
CA GLU A 139 21.47 12.28 -4.13
C GLU A 139 19.96 12.37 -3.87
N SER A 140 19.17 11.61 -4.64
CA SER A 140 17.74 11.44 -4.45
C SER A 140 17.42 10.83 -3.10
N LEU A 141 18.11 9.75 -2.70
CA LEU A 141 17.96 9.14 -1.37
C LEU A 141 18.29 10.13 -0.24
N MET A 142 19.35 10.91 -0.38
CA MET A 142 19.68 11.94 0.62
C MET A 142 18.58 12.99 0.73
N THR A 143 18.04 13.45 -0.40
CA THR A 143 16.97 14.44 -0.46
C THR A 143 15.69 13.90 0.19
N ILE A 144 15.28 12.66 -0.13
CA ILE A 144 14.13 12.00 0.51
C ILE A 144 14.35 11.91 2.03
N SER A 145 15.50 11.39 2.48
CA SER A 145 15.76 11.25 3.93
C SER A 145 15.70 12.58 4.71
N ALA A 146 15.99 13.70 4.05
CA ALA A 146 15.96 15.03 4.64
C ALA A 146 14.53 15.60 4.78
N GLU A 147 13.65 15.30 3.81
CA GLU A 147 12.27 15.81 3.77
C GLU A 147 11.32 15.03 4.69
N PHE A 148 11.61 13.76 4.96
CA PHE A 148 10.79 12.90 5.80
C PHE A 148 11.34 12.83 7.23
N LYS A 149 10.62 13.47 8.16
CA LYS A 149 10.95 13.41 9.60
C LYS A 149 10.71 12.00 10.16
N GLU A 150 9.79 11.28 9.52
CA GLU A 150 9.39 9.92 9.80
C GLU A 150 10.56 8.93 9.58
N PHE A 151 11.50 9.25 8.68
CA PHE A 151 12.70 8.43 8.40
C PHE A 151 13.97 8.89 9.18
N ASN A 152 13.83 9.81 10.14
CA ASN A 152 14.98 10.38 10.87
C ASN A 152 15.34 9.65 12.18
N SER A 153 14.73 8.49 12.47
CA SER A 153 15.16 7.64 13.59
C SER A 153 16.61 7.17 13.32
N GLY A 154 17.51 7.33 14.30
CA GLY A 154 18.97 7.23 14.11
C GLY A 154 19.51 5.88 13.60
N LEU A 155 18.67 4.86 13.43
CA LEU A 155 19.02 3.57 12.82
C LEU A 155 19.19 3.66 11.30
N LEU A 156 18.38 4.48 10.61
CA LEU A 156 18.45 4.63 9.15
C LEU A 156 19.71 5.37 8.69
N LYS A 157 20.37 6.12 9.59
CA LYS A 157 21.68 6.73 9.31
C LYS A 157 22.85 5.74 9.37
N GLN A 158 22.68 4.57 9.99
CA GLN A 158 23.77 3.59 10.14
C GLN A 158 23.95 2.70 8.90
N GLN A 159 22.96 2.60 8.01
CA GLN A 159 23.16 1.97 6.70
C GLN A 159 23.93 2.86 5.70
N ARG A 160 24.28 4.11 6.07
CA ARG A 160 25.10 5.01 5.25
C ARG A 160 26.59 4.64 5.16
N VAL A 161 27.01 3.50 5.71
CA VAL A 161 28.41 3.04 5.62
C VAL A 161 28.45 1.55 5.35
N ASN A 162 28.28 1.17 4.08
CA ASN A 162 29.08 0.14 3.40
C ASN A 162 28.80 0.17 1.90
#